data_AF-A0A8E0WNC1-F1
#
_entry.id   AF-A0A8E0WNC1-F1
#
_cell.length_a   1.000
_cell.length_b   1.000
_cell.length_c   1.000
_cell.angle_alpha   90.00
_cell.angle_beta   90.00
_cell.angle_gamma   90.00
#
_symmetry.space_group_name_H-M   'P 1'
#
loop_
_entity.id
_entity.type
_entity.pdbx_description
1 polymer ?
#
loop_
_entity_poly.entity_id
_entity_poly.type
_entity_poly.pdbx_seq_one_letter_code
_entity_poly.pdbx_strand_id
1 'polypeptide(L)'
;MKGKRTNLGNADCGIARSLEVVGDWWSLLIVREAFKGRERFGEFQKAIGLAKNILSARLKKLVEHDIFRIEPDADNGVGHRYVLTAKGEGLYVVLMALWQWGESTCFKPDEARYAMVDRQNGEPLARIELKARDGRVLGPRDFVASRMDDKAAA
;
A
#
# COMPACT_ATOMS: atom_id res chain seq x y z
N MET A 1 -5.78 20.92 16.90
CA MET A 1 -6.12 19.72 17.71
C MET A 1 -4.98 18.73 17.62
N LYS A 2 -4.21 18.52 18.70
CA LYS A 2 -3.28 17.38 18.79
C LYS A 2 -4.13 16.14 19.08
N GLY A 3 -4.53 15.42 18.02
CA GLY A 3 -5.22 14.14 18.18
C GLY A 3 -4.32 13.18 18.93
N LYS A 4 -4.77 12.70 20.10
CA LYS A 4 -4.11 11.61 20.82
C LYS A 4 -4.02 10.44 19.85
N ARG A 5 -2.81 9.95 19.60
CA ARG A 5 -2.59 8.83 18.67
C ARG A 5 -3.26 7.59 19.26
N THR A 6 -4.41 7.20 18.71
CA THR A 6 -5.12 5.99 19.11
C THR A 6 -4.32 4.79 18.64
N ASN A 7 -3.94 3.90 19.55
CA ASN A 7 -3.35 2.60 19.18
C ASN A 7 -4.46 1.76 18.54
N LEU A 8 -4.25 1.34 17.29
CA LEU A 8 -5.23 0.57 16.51
C LEU A 8 -4.87 -0.93 16.45
N GLY A 9 -3.75 -1.35 17.04
CA GLY A 9 -3.19 -2.69 16.90
C GLY A 9 -4.06 -3.79 17.51
N ASN A 10 -4.91 -3.41 18.47
CA ASN A 10 -5.88 -4.31 19.11
C ASN A 10 -7.31 -4.14 18.60
N ALA A 11 -7.54 -3.36 17.54
CA ALA A 11 -8.90 -3.20 17.00
C ALA A 11 -9.40 -4.49 16.35
N ASP A 12 -10.68 -4.82 16.48
CA ASP A 12 -11.30 -5.97 15.76
C ASP A 12 -11.58 -5.66 14.27
N CYS A 13 -10.96 -4.61 13.74
CA CYS A 13 -11.14 -4.13 12.39
C CYS A 13 -9.81 -4.17 11.63
N GLY A 14 -9.76 -4.97 10.56
CA GLY A 14 -8.57 -5.08 9.72
C GLY A 14 -8.15 -3.76 9.09
N ILE A 15 -9.10 -2.88 8.74
CA ILE A 15 -8.82 -1.54 8.21
C ILE A 15 -8.08 -0.71 9.27
N ALA A 16 -8.58 -0.70 10.51
CA ALA A 16 -7.95 0.06 11.59
C ALA A 16 -6.51 -0.40 11.86
N ARG A 17 -6.27 -1.72 11.95
CA ARG A 17 -4.91 -2.27 12.09
C ARG A 17 -4.01 -1.92 10.91
N SER A 18 -4.56 -1.93 9.69
CA SER A 18 -3.81 -1.56 8.48
C SER A 18 -3.38 -0.09 8.51
N LEU A 19 -4.22 0.81 9.04
CA LEU A 19 -3.89 2.22 9.18
C LEU A 19 -2.78 2.50 10.19
N GLU A 20 -2.55 1.61 11.16
CA GLU A 20 -1.36 1.72 12.02
C GLU A 20 -0.07 1.51 11.22
N VAL A 21 -0.09 0.60 10.25
CA VAL A 21 1.06 0.27 9.40
C VAL A 21 1.25 1.33 8.31
N VAL A 22 0.23 1.52 7.45
CA VAL A 22 0.31 2.30 6.21
C VAL A 22 -0.63 3.51 6.15
N GLY A 23 -1.27 3.87 7.27
CA GLY A 23 -2.27 4.95 7.30
C GLY A 23 -1.71 6.37 7.23
N ASP A 24 -0.39 6.54 7.20
CA ASP A 24 0.21 7.82 6.84
C ASP A 24 0.54 7.86 5.34
N TRP A 25 0.28 8.99 4.69
CA TRP A 25 0.38 9.10 3.24
C TRP A 25 1.79 8.81 2.69
N TRP A 26 2.85 8.94 3.50
CA TRP A 26 4.21 8.70 3.07
C TRP A 26 4.50 7.21 2.91
N SER A 27 3.92 6.36 3.77
CA SER A 27 4.10 4.91 3.71
C SER A 27 3.73 4.34 2.35
N LEU A 28 2.54 4.68 1.83
CA LEU A 28 2.10 4.18 0.52
C LEU A 28 2.92 4.77 -0.63
N LEU A 29 3.40 6.01 -0.52
CA LEU A 29 4.29 6.60 -1.53
C LEU A 29 5.66 5.92 -1.56
N ILE A 30 6.22 5.55 -0.41
CA ILE A 30 7.48 4.79 -0.32
C ILE A 30 7.30 3.40 -0.96
N VAL A 31 6.22 2.69 -0.61
CA VAL A 31 5.93 1.37 -1.18
C VAL A 31 5.69 1.47 -2.69
N ARG A 32 4.99 2.50 -3.18
CA ARG A 32 4.82 2.76 -4.62
C ARG A 32 6.16 2.90 -5.33
N GLU A 33 7.11 3.61 -4.75
CA GLU A 33 8.44 3.74 -5.34
C GLU A 33 9.24 2.43 -5.29
N ALA A 34 9.04 1.58 -4.28
CA ALA A 34 9.64 0.26 -4.23
C ALA A 34 9.14 -0.66 -5.36
N PHE A 35 7.85 -0.61 -5.69
CA PHE A 35 7.30 -1.29 -6.87
C PHE A 35 7.88 -0.79 -8.21
N LYS A 36 8.49 0.40 -8.23
CA LYS A 36 9.24 0.91 -9.39
C LYS A 36 10.72 0.50 -9.38
N GLY A 37 11.11 -0.40 -8.47
CA GLY A 37 12.48 -0.91 -8.35
C GLY A 37 13.43 -0.02 -7.54
N ARG A 38 12.92 0.96 -6.79
CA ARG A 38 13.77 1.74 -5.87
C ARG A 38 13.99 0.96 -4.60
N GLU A 39 15.25 0.84 -4.19
CA GLU A 39 15.64 0.07 -3.00
C GLU A 39 16.53 0.87 -2.06
N ARG A 40 17.06 2.02 -2.48
CA ARG A 40 18.05 2.78 -1.72
C ARG A 40 17.43 4.04 -1.12
N PHE A 41 17.93 4.44 0.06
CA PHE A 41 17.45 5.65 0.75
C PHE A 41 17.46 6.89 -0.14
N GLY A 42 18.57 7.13 -0.86
CA GLY A 42 18.71 8.29 -1.75
C GLY A 42 17.74 8.27 -2.94
N GLU A 43 17.35 7.09 -3.42
CA GLU A 43 16.38 6.94 -4.51
C GLU A 43 14.98 7.32 -4.04
N PHE A 44 14.56 6.82 -2.87
CA PHE A 44 13.30 7.23 -2.25
C PHE A 44 13.28 8.73 -1.96
N GLN A 45 14.38 9.26 -1.41
CA GLN A 45 14.49 10.68 -1.09
C GLN A 45 14.32 11.55 -2.34
N LYS A 46 15.04 11.21 -3.43
CA LYS A 46 14.98 11.94 -4.70
C LYS A 46 13.61 11.86 -5.35
N ALA A 47 12.95 10.69 -5.28
CA ALA A 47 11.68 10.46 -5.95
C ALA A 47 10.49 11.12 -5.23
N ILE A 48 10.50 11.15 -3.90
CA ILE A 48 9.37 11.64 -3.09
C ILE A 48 9.59 13.10 -2.65
N GLY A 49 10.84 13.58 -2.62
CA GLY A 49 11.18 14.92 -2.14
C GLY A 49 11.09 15.08 -0.63
N LEU A 50 11.15 13.97 0.11
CA LEU A 50 10.94 13.95 1.56
C LEU A 50 12.21 14.36 2.33
N ALA A 51 12.04 15.08 3.44
CA ALA A 51 13.15 15.39 4.34
C ALA A 51 13.75 14.09 4.92
N LYS A 52 15.09 14.05 5.05
CA LYS A 52 15.83 12.83 5.43
C LYS A 52 15.34 12.21 6.75
N ASN A 53 15.08 13.05 7.75
CA ASN A 53 14.59 12.62 9.06
C ASN A 53 13.21 11.96 8.97
N ILE A 54 12.28 12.52 8.18
CA ILE A 54 10.94 11.96 7.99
C ILE A 54 11.02 10.65 7.22
N LEU A 55 11.81 10.59 6.14
CA LEU A 55 12.00 9.38 5.36
C LEU A 55 12.61 8.25 6.22
N SER A 56 13.64 8.55 7.00
CA SER A 56 14.27 7.60 7.91
C SER A 56 13.28 7.04 8.93
N ALA A 57 12.47 7.90 9.56
CA ALA A 57 11.44 7.47 10.51
C ALA A 57 10.38 6.58 9.85
N ARG A 58 10.01 6.84 8.59
CA ARG A 58 9.02 6.04 7.86
C ARG A 58 9.57 4.70 7.41
N LEU A 59 10.77 4.67 6.84
CA LEU A 59 11.43 3.41 6.47
C LEU A 59 11.63 2.53 7.69
N LYS A 60 12.08 3.09 8.83
CA LYS A 60 12.20 2.36 10.09
C LYS A 60 10.87 1.71 10.50
N LYS A 61 9.78 2.49 10.51
CA LYS A 61 8.44 1.98 10.85
C LYS A 61 7.97 0.88 9.90
N LEU A 62 8.22 1.02 8.60
CA LEU A 62 7.85 0.00 7.63
C LEU A 62 8.67 -1.28 7.79
N VAL A 63 9.93 -1.18 8.22
CA VAL A 63 10.75 -2.34 8.61
C VAL A 63 10.21 -2.98 9.90
N GLU A 64 9.89 -2.18 10.92
CA GLU A 64 9.29 -2.66 12.19
C GLU A 64 7.97 -3.42 11.97
N HIS A 65 7.19 -3.04 10.95
CA HIS A 65 5.95 -3.71 10.57
C HIS A 65 6.13 -4.82 9.52
N ASP A 66 7.36 -5.23 9.21
CA ASP A 66 7.67 -6.30 8.25
C ASP A 66 7.15 -6.01 6.83
N ILE A 67 7.10 -4.73 6.43
CA ILE A 67 6.82 -4.33 5.04
C ILE A 67 8.10 -4.35 4.20
N PHE A 68 9.21 -3.90 4.79
CA PHE A 68 10.54 -3.98 4.21
C PHE A 68 11.47 -4.79 5.10
N ARG A 69 12.43 -5.46 4.48
CA ARG A 69 13.63 -5.96 5.15
C ARG A 69 14.85 -5.20 4.65
N ILE A 70 15.85 -5.08 5.51
CA ILE A 70 17.12 -4.44 5.15
C ILE A 70 18.09 -5.53 4.70
N GLU A 71 18.63 -5.37 3.50
CA GLU A 71 19.67 -6.24 2.97
C GLU A 71 20.98 -5.47 2.77
N PRO A 72 22.13 -6.16 2.84
CA PRO A 72 23.39 -5.62 2.36
C PRO A 72 23.28 -5.24 0.88
N ASP A 73 23.89 -4.12 0.54
CA ASP A 73 24.05 -3.73 -0.83
C ASP A 73 25.33 -4.33 -1.42
N ALA A 74 25.18 -5.37 -2.23
CA ALA A 74 26.30 -6.10 -2.84
C ALA A 74 27.12 -5.21 -3.80
N ASP A 75 26.51 -4.18 -4.41
CA ASP A 75 27.15 -3.40 -5.47
C ASP A 75 28.10 -2.30 -4.93
N ASN A 76 27.85 -1.75 -3.74
CA ASN A 76 28.68 -0.69 -3.16
C ASN A 76 29.33 -1.06 -1.81
N GLY A 77 29.10 -2.26 -1.27
CA GLY A 77 29.78 -2.82 -0.08
C GLY A 77 29.53 -2.11 1.26
N VAL A 78 29.04 -0.87 1.26
CA VAL A 78 28.83 0.00 2.43
C VAL A 78 27.35 0.42 2.55
N GLY A 79 26.49 -0.03 1.64
CA GLY A 79 25.08 0.36 1.54
C GLY A 79 24.09 -0.62 2.15
N HIS A 80 22.86 -0.14 2.32
CA HIS A 80 21.69 -0.93 2.68
C HIS A 80 20.61 -0.77 1.61
N ARG A 81 19.93 -1.87 1.30
CA ARG A 81 18.75 -1.91 0.43
C ARG A 81 17.50 -2.23 1.24
N TYR A 82 16.40 -1.56 0.94
CA TYR A 82 15.08 -1.83 1.50
C TYR A 82 14.30 -2.67 0.48
N VAL A 83 14.17 -3.95 0.77
CA VAL A 83 13.53 -4.92 -0.12
C VAL A 83 12.15 -5.26 0.44
N LEU A 84 11.12 -5.27 -0.41
CA LEU A 84 9.77 -5.65 0.02
C LEU A 84 9.77 -7.09 0.54
N THR A 85 9.03 -7.33 1.60
CA THR A 85 8.71 -8.67 2.08
C THR A 85 7.46 -9.18 1.36
N ALA A 86 7.08 -10.45 1.54
CA ALA A 86 5.80 -10.96 1.04
C ALA A 86 4.60 -10.13 1.56
N LYS A 87 4.66 -9.65 2.81
CA LYS A 87 3.64 -8.76 3.38
C LYS A 87 3.64 -7.39 2.71
N GLY A 88 4.81 -6.84 2.39
CA GLY A 88 4.94 -5.59 1.66
C GLY A 88 4.48 -5.69 0.21
N GLU A 89 4.80 -6.78 -0.48
CA GLU A 89 4.33 -7.09 -1.82
C GLU A 89 2.79 -7.18 -1.87
N GLY A 90 2.16 -7.72 -0.82
CA GLY A 90 0.70 -7.75 -0.68
C GLY A 90 0.00 -6.38 -0.75
N LEU A 91 0.73 -5.26 -0.58
CA LEU A 91 0.17 -3.92 -0.70
C LEU A 91 -0.11 -3.49 -2.15
N TYR A 92 0.29 -4.26 -3.17
CA TYR A 92 0.06 -3.92 -4.57
C TYR A 92 -1.44 -3.66 -4.85
N VAL A 93 -2.33 -4.50 -4.30
CA VAL A 93 -3.78 -4.37 -4.51
C VAL A 93 -4.34 -3.09 -3.87
N VAL A 94 -3.80 -2.69 -2.71
CA VAL A 94 -4.18 -1.46 -2.02
C VAL A 94 -3.76 -0.24 -2.85
N LEU A 95 -2.54 -0.26 -3.41
CA LEU A 95 -2.04 0.80 -4.28
C LEU A 95 -2.85 0.92 -5.56
N MET A 96 -3.21 -0.20 -6.19
CA MET A 96 -4.01 -0.20 -7.42
C MET A 96 -5.45 0.27 -7.15
N ALA A 97 -6.06 -0.15 -6.04
CA ALA A 97 -7.39 0.33 -5.64
C ALA A 97 -7.37 1.85 -5.38
N LEU A 98 -6.33 2.35 -4.69
CA LEU A 98 -6.17 3.77 -4.45
C LEU A 98 -5.93 4.56 -5.74
N TRP A 99 -5.13 4.02 -6.68
CA TRP A 99 -4.92 4.60 -8.00
C TRP A 99 -6.24 4.73 -8.76
N GLN A 100 -6.98 3.63 -8.94
CA GLN A 100 -8.22 3.62 -9.72
C GLN A 100 -9.29 4.52 -9.10
N TRP A 101 -9.38 4.56 -7.77
CA TRP A 101 -10.25 5.52 -7.10
C TRP A 101 -9.83 6.96 -7.43
N GLY A 102 -8.56 7.30 -7.22
CA GLY A 102 -8.02 8.63 -7.49
C GLY A 102 -8.20 9.08 -8.95
N GLU A 103 -7.91 8.20 -9.90
CA GLU A 103 -8.11 8.43 -11.34
C GLU A 103 -9.57 8.79 -11.66
N SER A 104 -10.52 8.10 -11.03
CA SER A 104 -11.96 8.33 -11.26
C SER A 104 -12.57 9.52 -10.50
N THR A 105 -11.91 10.03 -9.44
CA THR A 105 -12.54 11.02 -8.54
C THR A 105 -11.72 12.27 -8.26
N CYS A 106 -10.39 12.21 -8.34
CA CYS A 106 -9.49 13.28 -7.92
C CYS A 106 -8.97 14.14 -9.08
N PHE A 107 -9.12 13.67 -10.31
CA PHE A 107 -8.74 14.41 -11.52
C PHE A 107 -9.95 15.10 -12.14
N LYS A 108 -9.74 16.27 -12.72
CA LYS A 108 -10.70 16.87 -13.64
C LYS A 108 -10.79 16.05 -14.94
N PRO A 109 -11.87 16.19 -15.71
CA PRO A 109 -11.92 15.68 -17.07
C PRO A 109 -10.64 16.06 -17.84
N ASP A 110 -10.03 15.08 -18.53
CA ASP A 110 -8.79 15.21 -19.32
C ASP A 110 -7.52 15.63 -18.55
N GLU A 111 -7.53 15.62 -17.22
CA GLU A 111 -6.34 15.91 -16.41
C GLU A 111 -5.44 14.68 -16.21
N ALA A 112 -6.01 13.48 -16.25
CA ALA A 112 -5.27 12.23 -16.12
C ALA A 112 -4.35 12.03 -17.34
N ARG A 113 -3.03 11.98 -17.09
CA ARG A 113 -1.99 11.84 -18.14
C ARG A 113 -1.36 10.46 -18.24
N TYR A 114 -1.63 9.61 -17.26
CA TYR A 114 -1.02 8.29 -17.13
C TYR A 114 -2.10 7.28 -16.79
N ALA A 115 -2.02 6.09 -17.39
CA ALA A 115 -2.81 4.93 -17.01
C ALA A 115 -1.87 3.86 -16.46
N MET A 116 -2.37 3.05 -15.54
CA MET A 116 -1.71 1.80 -15.17
C MET A 116 -2.00 0.75 -16.25
N VAL A 117 -0.96 0.09 -16.75
CA VAL A 117 -1.05 -0.88 -17.84
C VAL A 117 -0.49 -2.23 -17.44
N ASP A 118 -0.98 -3.29 -18.07
CA ASP A 118 -0.37 -4.62 -17.99
C ASP A 118 0.97 -4.60 -18.74
N ARG A 119 2.03 -5.04 -18.07
CA ARG A 119 3.38 -5.08 -18.63
C ARG A 119 3.49 -6.01 -19.83
N GLN A 120 2.64 -7.03 -19.94
CA GLN A 120 2.69 -8.00 -21.02
C GLN A 120 2.21 -7.45 -22.36
N ASN A 121 1.12 -6.69 -22.37
CA ASN A 121 0.43 -6.24 -23.59
C ASN A 121 0.31 -4.71 -23.71
N GLY A 122 0.59 -3.95 -22.65
CA GLY A 122 0.46 -2.49 -22.62
C GLY A 122 -0.97 -1.97 -22.48
N GLU A 123 -1.96 -2.86 -22.32
CA GLU A 123 -3.36 -2.47 -22.18
C GLU A 123 -3.64 -1.92 -20.77
N PRO A 124 -4.56 -0.95 -20.64
CA PRO A 124 -5.00 -0.45 -19.33
C PRO A 124 -5.51 -1.57 -18.42
N LEU A 125 -5.16 -1.49 -17.13
CA LEU A 125 -5.64 -2.46 -16.15
C LEU A 125 -7.17 -2.40 -16.03
N ALA A 126 -7.80 -3.57 -16.01
CA ALA A 126 -9.21 -3.70 -15.68
C ALA A 126 -9.52 -3.15 -14.28
N ARG A 127 -10.75 -2.66 -14.08
CA ARG A 127 -11.19 -2.19 -12.77
C ARG A 127 -11.17 -3.32 -11.75
N ILE A 128 -10.70 -3.03 -10.53
CA ILE A 128 -10.74 -3.98 -9.44
C ILE A 128 -12.21 -4.24 -9.06
N GLU A 129 -12.59 -5.51 -9.07
CA GLU A 129 -13.91 -5.98 -8.66
C GLU A 129 -13.80 -6.82 -7.38
N LEU A 130 -14.69 -6.56 -6.42
CA LEU A 130 -14.88 -7.46 -5.29
C LEU A 130 -15.75 -8.62 -5.74
N LYS A 131 -15.29 -9.85 -5.51
CA LYS A 131 -16.02 -11.07 -5.88
C LYS A 131 -16.33 -11.91 -4.66
N ALA A 132 -17.56 -12.41 -4.59
CA ALA A 132 -17.92 -13.47 -3.67
C ALA A 132 -17.21 -14.78 -4.06
N ARG A 133 -17.18 -15.75 -3.14
CA ARG A 133 -16.57 -17.07 -3.39
C ARG A 133 -17.24 -17.84 -4.53
N ASP A 134 -18.50 -17.53 -4.82
CA ASP A 134 -19.28 -18.08 -5.93
C ASP A 134 -19.05 -17.36 -7.27
N GLY A 135 -18.16 -16.36 -7.32
CA GLY A 135 -17.79 -15.62 -8.52
C GLY A 135 -18.66 -14.40 -8.83
N ARG A 136 -19.76 -14.17 -8.10
CA ARG A 136 -20.58 -12.95 -8.29
C ARG A 136 -19.80 -11.70 -7.92
N VAL A 137 -19.97 -10.64 -8.70
CA VAL A 137 -19.45 -9.30 -8.37
C VAL A 137 -20.30 -8.68 -7.27
N LEU A 138 -19.65 -8.13 -6.25
CA LEU A 138 -20.27 -7.48 -5.09
C LEU A 138 -20.23 -5.96 -5.23
N GLY A 139 -21.37 -5.32 -5.03
CA GLY A 139 -21.51 -3.87 -4.97
C GLY A 139 -21.20 -3.30 -3.57
N PRO A 140 -21.24 -1.96 -3.43
CA PRO A 140 -20.88 -1.25 -2.20
C PRO A 140 -21.70 -1.58 -0.94
N ARG A 141 -22.82 -2.30 -1.08
CA ARG A 141 -23.73 -2.68 0.01
C ARG A 141 -23.90 -4.18 0.18
N ASP A 142 -23.13 -5.00 -0.57
CA ASP A 142 -23.29 -6.46 -0.60
C ASP A 142 -22.36 -7.20 0.37
N PHE A 143 -21.83 -6.50 1.38
CA PHE A 143 -20.94 -7.07 2.39
C PHE A 143 -21.26 -6.55 3.78
N VAL A 144 -21.06 -7.41 4.78
CA VAL A 144 -21.24 -7.10 6.20
C VAL A 144 -20.09 -7.70 6.99
N ALA A 145 -19.68 -7.03 8.06
CA ALA A 145 -18.80 -7.63 9.06
C ALA A 145 -19.63 -8.60 9.91
N SER A 146 -19.18 -9.85 10.02
CA SER A 146 -19.80 -10.90 10.85
C SER A 146 -18.68 -11.63 11.58
N ARG A 147 -18.95 -12.08 12.82
CA ARG A 147 -17.96 -12.85 13.58
C ARG A 147 -17.80 -14.21 12.92
N MET A 148 -16.59 -14.74 12.89
CA MET A 148 -16.33 -16.02 12.23
C MET A 148 -17.11 -17.17 12.89
N ASP A 149 -17.41 -17.06 14.18
CA ASP A 149 -18.17 -18.07 14.95
C ASP A 149 -19.68 -18.06 14.63
N ASP A 150 -20.21 -16.95 14.10
CA ASP A 150 -21.64 -16.83 13.76
C ASP A 150 -22.02 -17.67 12.52
N LYS A 151 -21.02 -18.09 11.72
CA LYS A 151 -21.22 -18.92 10.53
C LYS A 151 -21.25 -20.42 10.79
N ALA A 152 -20.88 -20.89 11.98
CA ALA A 152 -20.86 -22.32 12.30
C ALA A 152 -22.25 -22.90 12.66
N ALA A 153 -23.29 -22.06 12.72
CA ALA A 153 -24.63 -22.43 13.18
C ALA A 153 -25.74 -22.35 12.12
N ALA A 154 -25.40 -22.22 10.83
CA ALA A 154 -26.36 -22.12 9.73
C ALA A 154 -26.05 -23.11 8.60
#